data_AF-A0AAV5W522-F1
#
_entry.id   AF-A0AAV5W522-F1
#
_cell.length_a   1.000
_cell.length_b   1.000
_cell.length_c   1.000
_cell.angle_alpha   90.00
_cell.angle_beta   90.00
_cell.angle_gamma   90.00
#
_symmetry.space_group_name_H-M   'P 1'
#
loop_
_entity.id
_entity.type
_entity.pdbx_description
1 polymer ?
#
loop_
_entity_poly.entity_id
_entity_poly.type
_entity_poly.pdbx_seq_one_letter_code
_entity_poly.pdbx_strand_id
1 'polypeptide(L)'
;QDDFEAKKKEVGEPARDKFYGILTKEYKKNGSTGFLVGSSLTWIDLVVVDHMGVMDHYVPGFLDELVEMREMQKKIYAIPKLAEWIKKRPHTPQ
;
A
#
# COMPACT_ATOMS: atom_id res chain seq x y z
N GLN A 1 0.11 22.98 -11.36
CA GLN A 1 -0.82 22.56 -10.31
C GLN A 1 -2.12 22.03 -10.92
N ASP A 2 -2.75 22.78 -11.82
CA ASP A 2 -4.04 22.41 -12.43
C ASP A 2 -3.99 21.12 -13.28
N ASP A 3 -2.95 20.92 -14.09
CA ASP A 3 -2.79 19.68 -14.88
C ASP A 3 -2.57 18.44 -13.99
N PHE A 4 -1.84 18.60 -12.89
CA PHE A 4 -1.63 17.50 -11.93
C PHE A 4 -2.93 17.08 -11.25
N GLU A 5 -3.72 18.02 -10.75
CA GLU A 5 -5.01 17.71 -10.12
C GLU A 5 -6.02 17.15 -11.14
N ALA A 6 -6.00 17.63 -12.39
CA ALA A 6 -6.80 17.06 -13.46
C ALA A 6 -6.41 15.60 -13.75
N LYS A 7 -5.11 15.32 -13.95
CA LYS A 7 -4.61 13.95 -14.19
C LYS A 7 -4.81 13.03 -13.00
N LYS A 8 -4.67 13.53 -11.78
CA LYS A 8 -4.96 12.78 -10.55
C LYS A 8 -6.41 12.30 -10.54
N LYS A 9 -7.38 13.16 -10.87
CA LYS A 9 -8.80 12.79 -10.91
C LYS A 9 -9.17 11.92 -12.11
N GLU A 10 -8.69 12.26 -13.30
CA GLU A 10 -9.09 11.57 -14.55
C GLU A 10 -8.41 10.20 -14.72
N VAL A 11 -7.19 10.04 -14.19
CA VAL A 11 -6.36 8.85 -14.41
C VAL A 11 -5.95 8.21 -13.09
N GLY A 12 -5.46 9.00 -12.15
CA GLY A 12 -4.92 8.51 -10.88
C GLY A 12 -5.96 7.79 -10.04
N GLU A 13 -7.07 8.45 -9.69
CA GLU A 13 -8.14 7.90 -8.85
C GLU A 13 -8.75 6.63 -9.47
N PRO A 14 -9.12 6.59 -10.76
CA PRO A 14 -9.57 5.35 -11.40
C PRO A 14 -8.55 4.21 -11.36
N ALA A 15 -7.26 4.51 -11.57
CA ALA A 15 -6.20 3.51 -11.52
C ALA A 15 -5.99 2.97 -10.09
N ARG A 16 -6.01 3.87 -9.10
CA ARG A 16 -5.96 3.54 -7.66
C ARG A 16 -7.11 2.61 -7.29
N ASP A 17 -8.33 3.03 -7.60
CA ASP A 17 -9.55 2.30 -7.20
C ASP A 17 -9.59 0.92 -7.83
N LYS A 18 -9.18 0.80 -9.10
CA LYS A 18 -9.06 -0.49 -9.77
C LYS A 18 -8.00 -1.37 -9.12
N PHE A 19 -6.80 -0.86 -8.92
CA PHE A 19 -5.67 -1.64 -8.41
C PHE A 19 -5.89 -2.07 -6.95
N TYR A 20 -6.15 -1.11 -6.07
CA TYR A 20 -6.40 -1.38 -4.65
C TYR A 20 -7.75 -2.06 -4.40
N GLY A 21 -8.73 -1.91 -5.29
CA GLY A 21 -9.97 -2.68 -5.24
C GLY A 21 -9.73 -4.18 -5.43
N ILE A 22 -8.84 -4.56 -6.36
CA ILE A 22 -8.43 -5.96 -6.56
C ILE A 22 -7.69 -6.48 -5.32
N LEU A 23 -6.70 -5.73 -4.83
CA LEU A 23 -5.92 -6.12 -3.65
C LEU A 23 -6.79 -6.27 -2.39
N THR A 24 -7.70 -5.32 -2.16
CA THR A 24 -8.63 -5.36 -1.04
C THR A 24 -9.56 -6.57 -1.13
N LYS A 25 -10.04 -6.92 -2.33
CA LYS A 25 -10.86 -8.11 -2.54
C LYS A 25 -10.10 -9.39 -2.22
N GLU A 26 -8.86 -9.53 -2.71
CA GLU A 26 -8.04 -10.71 -2.43
C GLU A 26 -7.66 -10.80 -0.94
N TYR A 27 -7.28 -9.68 -0.31
CA TYR A 27 -7.00 -9.62 1.13
C TYR A 27 -8.21 -10.07 1.97
N LYS A 28 -9.42 -9.57 1.65
CA LYS A 28 -10.66 -9.99 2.33
C LYS A 28 -10.96 -11.47 2.12
N LYS A 29 -10.81 -11.95 0.87
CA LYS A 29 -11.03 -13.35 0.51
C LYS A 29 -10.07 -14.30 1.24
N ASN A 30 -8.86 -13.84 1.56
CA ASN A 30 -7.84 -14.62 2.25
C ASN A 30 -8.06 -14.74 3.78
N GLY A 31 -9.18 -14.25 4.32
CA GLY A 31 -9.74 -14.74 5.59
C GLY A 31 -8.91 -14.43 6.85
N SER A 32 -8.60 -13.17 7.10
CA SER A 32 -7.92 -12.69 8.33
C SER A 32 -6.50 -13.20 8.57
N THR A 33 -5.88 -13.86 7.59
CA THR A 33 -4.46 -14.27 7.65
C THR A 33 -3.51 -13.09 7.81
N GLY A 34 -3.94 -11.90 7.41
CA GLY A 34 -3.11 -10.69 7.46
C GLY A 34 -2.19 -10.53 6.25
N PHE A 35 -2.30 -11.40 5.24
CA PHE A 35 -1.49 -11.40 4.01
C PHE A 35 -2.39 -11.44 2.77
N LEU A 36 -1.86 -11.02 1.62
CA LEU A 36 -2.58 -11.05 0.34
C LEU A 36 -2.83 -12.48 -0.15
N VAL A 37 -1.88 -13.40 0.06
CA VAL A 37 -1.96 -14.78 -0.42
C VAL A 37 -1.46 -15.75 0.66
N GLY A 38 -2.28 -16.76 0.97
CA GLY A 38 -1.90 -17.81 1.92
C GLY A 38 -1.82 -17.30 3.36
N SER A 39 -1.05 -17.99 4.20
CA SER A 39 -1.01 -17.76 5.65
C SER A 39 0.32 -17.17 6.15
N SER A 40 1.20 -16.73 5.25
CA SER A 40 2.52 -16.21 5.59
C SER A 40 2.93 -15.05 4.67
N LEU A 41 3.93 -14.29 5.12
CA LEU A 41 4.51 -13.20 4.35
C LEU A 41 5.03 -13.71 3.01
N THR A 42 4.61 -13.04 1.93
CA THR A 42 5.14 -13.23 0.59
C THR A 42 5.71 -11.91 0.06
N TRP A 43 6.46 -11.98 -1.03
CA TRP A 43 7.07 -10.78 -1.62
C TRP A 43 6.03 -9.77 -2.13
N ILE A 44 4.82 -10.20 -2.50
CA ILE A 44 3.77 -9.29 -2.97
C ILE A 44 3.25 -8.38 -1.85
N ASP A 45 3.20 -8.88 -0.62
CA ASP A 45 2.85 -8.05 0.54
C ASP A 45 3.84 -6.89 0.69
N LEU A 46 5.14 -7.17 0.51
CA LEU A 46 6.22 -6.17 0.58
C LEU A 46 6.12 -5.13 -0.54
N VAL A 47 5.86 -5.57 -1.77
CA VAL A 47 5.72 -4.67 -2.93
C VAL A 47 4.56 -3.70 -2.73
N VAL A 48 3.40 -4.19 -2.27
CA VAL A 48 2.23 -3.34 -2.06
C VAL A 48 2.47 -2.31 -0.96
N VAL A 49 3.01 -2.72 0.20
CA VAL A 49 3.22 -1.78 1.32
C VAL A 49 4.31 -0.75 1.03
N ASP A 50 5.34 -1.12 0.26
CA ASP A 50 6.37 -0.16 -0.16
C ASP A 50 5.79 0.84 -1.17
N HIS A 51 5.02 0.37 -2.16
CA HIS A 51 4.31 1.25 -3.10
C HIS A 51 3.36 2.22 -2.39
N MET A 52 2.63 1.76 -1.37
CA MET A 52 1.81 2.66 -0.54
C MET A 52 2.64 3.78 0.10
N GLY A 53 3.85 3.47 0.58
CA GLY A 53 4.77 4.47 1.13
C GLY A 53 5.26 5.48 0.07
N VAL A 54 5.49 5.05 -1.17
CA VAL A 54 5.79 5.95 -2.30
C VAL A 54 4.61 6.89 -2.56
N MET A 55 3.39 6.36 -2.62
CA MET A 55 2.19 7.17 -2.83
C MET A 55 1.95 8.17 -1.70
N ASP A 56 2.20 7.78 -0.45
CA ASP A 56 2.09 8.68 0.70
C ASP A 56 3.07 9.86 0.62
N HIS A 57 4.24 9.65 0.01
CA HIS A 57 5.24 10.71 -0.19
C HIS A 57 4.84 11.68 -1.30
N TYR A 58 4.43 11.17 -2.46
CA TYR A 58 4.16 12.01 -3.65
C TYR A 58 2.75 12.57 -3.72
N VAL A 59 1.76 11.84 -3.21
CA VAL A 59 0.35 12.23 -3.24
C VAL A 59 -0.25 11.99 -1.84
N PRO A 60 0.10 12.82 -0.84
CA PRO A 60 -0.39 12.65 0.52
C PRO A 60 -1.92 12.59 0.58
N GLY A 61 -2.45 11.66 1.37
CA GLY A 61 -3.88 11.43 1.54
C GLY A 61 -4.57 10.65 0.42
N PHE A 62 -3.84 10.30 -0.65
CA PHE A 62 -4.43 9.61 -1.81
C PHE A 62 -4.97 8.22 -1.50
N LEU A 63 -4.45 7.55 -0.46
CA LEU A 63 -4.81 6.19 -0.07
C LEU A 63 -5.58 6.12 1.26
N ASP A 64 -6.03 7.25 1.81
CA ASP A 64 -6.59 7.29 3.18
C ASP A 64 -7.94 6.58 3.31
N GLU A 65 -8.70 6.50 2.23
CA GLU A 65 -9.99 5.79 2.17
C GLU A 65 -9.82 4.26 2.16
N LEU A 66 -8.60 3.75 1.93
CA LEU A 66 -8.30 2.31 1.80
C LEU A 66 -7.98 1.67 3.15
N VAL A 67 -8.94 1.70 4.07
CA VAL A 67 -8.76 1.29 5.49
C VAL A 67 -8.17 -0.11 5.63
N GLU A 68 -8.68 -1.10 4.89
CA GLU A 68 -8.20 -2.48 4.97
C GLU A 68 -6.75 -2.63 4.49
N MET A 69 -6.34 -1.84 3.51
CA MET A 69 -4.96 -1.83 3.03
C MET A 69 -4.03 -1.15 4.03
N ARG A 70 -4.51 -0.13 4.76
CA ARG A 70 -3.78 0.47 5.88
C ARG A 70 -3.60 -0.52 7.04
N GLU A 71 -4.61 -1.35 7.31
CA GLU A 71 -4.49 -2.41 8.32
C GLU A 71 -3.45 -3.46 7.91
N MET A 72 -3.48 -3.90 6.65
CA MET A 72 -2.46 -4.80 6.10
C MET A 72 -1.07 -4.18 6.23
N GLN A 73 -0.90 -2.92 5.81
CA GLN A 73 0.37 -2.18 5.90
C GLN A 73 0.92 -2.18 7.33
N LYS A 74 0.09 -1.88 8.33
CA LYS A 74 0.47 -1.92 9.76
C LYS A 74 0.93 -3.31 10.19
N LYS A 75 0.22 -4.37 9.80
CA LYS A 75 0.59 -5.76 10.14
C LYS A 75 1.93 -6.16 9.54
N ILE A 76 2.16 -5.84 8.26
CA ILE A 76 3.41 -6.15 7.58
C ILE A 76 4.58 -5.37 8.20
N TYR A 77 4.42 -4.08 8.46
CA TYR A 77 5.45 -3.25 9.11
C TYR A 77 5.75 -3.63 10.56
N ALA A 78 4.86 -4.37 11.24
CA ALA A 78 5.11 -4.91 12.57
C ALA A 78 6.05 -6.13 12.58
N ILE A 79 6.38 -6.71 11.42
CA ILE A 79 7.30 -7.86 11.34
C ILE A 79 8.69 -7.42 11.81
N PRO A 80 9.29 -8.05 12.85
CA PRO A 80 10.47 -7.51 13.54
C PRO A 80 11.64 -7.15 12.61
N LYS A 81 12.01 -8.06 11.70
CA LYS A 81 13.11 -7.84 10.74
C LYS A 81 12.81 -6.72 9.75
N LEU A 82 11.55 -6.58 9.33
CA LEU A 82 11.14 -5.53 8.41
C LEU A 82 11.08 -4.17 9.12
N ALA A 83 10.54 -4.13 10.34
CA ALA A 83 10.53 -2.94 11.18
C ALA A 83 11.95 -2.41 11.43
N GLU A 84 12.90 -3.30 11.72
CA GLU A 84 14.32 -2.96 11.87
C GLU A 84 14.90 -2.40 10.56
N TRP A 85 14.60 -3.03 9.43
CA TRP A 85 15.02 -2.54 8.11
C TRP A 85 14.47 -1.15 7.80
N ILE A 86 13.17 -0.91 8.00
CA ILE A 86 12.53 0.39 7.73
C ILE A 86 13.17 1.50 8.58
N LYS A 87 13.58 1.22 9.82
CA LYS A 87 14.27 2.18 10.69
C LYS A 87 15.67 2.54 10.22
N LYS A 88 16.40 1.60 9.59
CA LYS A 88 17.82 1.80 9.21
C LYS A 88 18.03 2.08 7.73
N ARG A 89 17.04 1.80 6.86
CA ARG A 89 17.19 2.00 5.41
C ARG A 89 17.45 3.48 5.10
N PRO A 90 18.30 3.79 4.12
CA PRO A 90 18.50 5.17 3.69
C PRO A 90 17.17 5.81 3.27
N HIS A 91 16.96 7.07 3.64
CA HIS A 91 15.84 7.83 3.11
C HIS A 91 16.20 8.30 1.71
N THR A 92 15.56 7.68 0.71
CA THR A 92 15.62 8.10 -0.68
C THR A 92 14.24 8.64 -1.08
N PRO A 93 14.15 9.84 -1.67
CA PRO A 93 12.99 10.19 -2.48
C PRO A 93 12.89 9.10 -3.56
N GLN A 94 11.78 8.35 -3.59
CA GLN A 94 11.61 7.20 -4.47
C GLN A 94 11.28 7.62 -5.89
#